data_AF-A0A2N2CXH9-F1
#
_entry.id   AF-A0A2N2CXH9-F1
#
_cell.length_a   1.000
_cell.length_b   1.000
_cell.length_c   1.000
_cell.angle_alpha   90.00
_cell.angle_beta   90.00
_cell.angle_gamma   90.00
#
_symmetry.space_group_name_H-M   'P 1'
#
loop_
_entity.id
_entity.type
_entity.pdbx_description
1 polymer ?
#
loop_
_entity_poly.entity_id
_entity_poly.type
_entity_poly.pdbx_seq_one_letter_code
_entity_poly.pdbx_strand_id
1 'polypeptide(L)'
;MKYKDIAEKHGVSLSAVKSWATRYWKKQGCNPATKKVATKKKGAPIGNKNATGPPGNKNAERHGFFAKWLPAETMEIMQCIERSNPIDLLWDNIQLQYAAIIRGQRLWYVKNQEDVTTTKIAESDSQFGGSEKWEVQQAWDKHSSFIQAQSRAMKTLESMIKQYDELTRSELVTEEQRARIDKLKADVAKINGEGKEVEDLTETDDVIYGKE
;
A
#
# COMPACT_ATOMS: atom_id res chain seq x y z
N MET A 1 36.54 46.53 51.90
CA MET A 1 35.78 45.90 53.01
C MET A 1 36.16 44.42 53.06
N LYS A 2 36.57 43.87 54.21
CA LYS A 2 36.96 42.44 54.29
C LYS A 2 35.71 41.58 54.48
N TYR A 3 35.75 40.32 54.04
CA TYR A 3 34.59 39.42 54.18
C TYR A 3 34.20 39.14 55.63
N LYS A 4 35.15 39.27 56.57
CA LYS A 4 34.89 39.10 58.00
C LYS A 4 34.00 40.22 58.55
N ASP A 5 34.24 41.45 58.14
CA ASP A 5 33.47 42.62 58.55
C ASP A 5 32.01 42.55 58.06
N ILE A 6 31.79 41.99 56.85
CA ILE A 6 30.44 41.77 56.28
C ILE A 6 29.71 40.66 57.04
N ALA A 7 30.42 39.60 57.40
CA ALA A 7 29.87 38.48 58.15
C ALA A 7 29.38 38.94 59.54
N GLU A 8 30.19 39.70 60.26
CA GLU A 8 29.84 40.24 61.59
C GLU A 8 28.69 41.26 61.51
N LYS A 9 28.72 42.19 60.54
CA LYS A 9 27.66 43.21 60.38
C LYS A 9 26.28 42.61 60.10
N HIS A 10 26.22 41.48 59.40
CA HIS A 10 24.97 40.84 59.01
C HIS A 10 24.64 39.58 59.83
N GLY A 11 25.46 39.24 60.84
CA GLY A 11 25.25 38.07 61.69
C GLY A 11 25.31 36.74 60.94
N VAL A 12 26.03 36.68 59.81
CA VAL A 12 26.13 35.48 58.96
C VAL A 12 27.53 34.89 59.08
N SER A 13 27.66 33.57 58.89
CA SER A 13 28.96 32.90 58.89
C SER A 13 29.86 33.40 57.75
N LEU A 14 31.18 33.41 58.00
CA LEU A 14 32.19 33.79 57.02
C LEU A 14 32.10 32.93 55.73
N SER A 15 31.69 31.66 55.84
CA SER A 15 31.54 30.74 54.71
C SER A 15 30.40 31.13 53.77
N ALA A 16 29.28 31.63 54.32
CA ALA A 16 28.16 32.11 53.52
C ALA A 16 28.53 33.36 52.71
N VAL A 17 29.22 34.32 53.34
CA VAL A 17 29.69 35.54 52.66
C VAL A 17 30.69 35.20 51.54
N LYS A 18 31.60 34.25 51.77
CA LYS A 18 32.52 33.75 50.73
C LYS A 18 31.78 33.08 49.56
N SER A 19 30.71 32.34 49.84
CA SER A 19 29.85 31.71 48.82
C SER A 19 29.14 32.76 47.97
N TRP A 20 28.53 33.78 48.59
CA TRP A 20 27.88 34.88 47.87
C TRP A 20 28.86 35.69 47.04
N ALA A 21 30.06 35.94 47.58
CA ALA A 21 31.13 36.59 46.83
C ALA A 21 31.48 35.81 45.56
N THR A 22 31.58 34.49 45.64
CA THR A 22 31.90 33.65 44.48
C THR A 22 30.75 33.62 43.46
N ARG A 23 29.50 33.59 43.93
CA ARG A 23 28.31 33.46 43.06
C ARG A 23 27.91 34.75 42.35
N TYR A 24 28.01 35.89 43.04
CA TYR A 24 27.40 37.14 42.59
C TYR A 24 28.40 38.28 42.37
N TRP A 25 29.49 38.35 43.15
CA TRP A 25 30.42 39.49 43.10
C TRP A 25 31.67 39.22 42.28
N LYS A 26 32.22 38.00 42.35
CA LYS A 26 33.37 37.53 41.55
C LYS A 26 32.98 37.06 40.15
N LYS A 27 31.75 37.35 39.71
CA LYS A 27 31.24 36.98 38.38
C LYS A 27 31.73 37.93 37.28
N GLN A 28 32.97 38.40 37.36
CA GLN A 28 33.70 38.95 36.22
C GLN A 28 34.69 37.89 35.74
N GLY A 29 34.40 37.26 34.59
CA GLY A 29 35.37 36.50 33.82
C GLY A 29 35.16 35.00 33.62
N CYS A 30 33.95 34.53 33.34
CA CYS A 30 33.78 33.25 32.64
C CYS A 30 32.84 33.51 31.45
N ASN A 31 33.35 33.73 30.24
CA ASN A 31 33.87 32.67 29.39
C ASN A 31 34.96 33.19 28.44
N PRO A 32 36.22 32.75 28.51
CA PRO A 32 36.85 32.28 27.29
C PRO A 32 36.16 30.96 26.91
N ALA A 33 35.80 30.83 25.64
CA ALA A 33 35.37 29.57 25.05
C ALA A 33 36.49 28.53 25.17
N THR A 34 36.66 27.91 26.33
CA THR A 34 37.60 26.82 26.50
C THR A 34 36.91 25.56 26.02
N LYS A 35 37.30 25.16 24.80
CA LYS A 35 37.03 23.85 24.20
C LYS A 35 36.96 22.80 25.31
N LYS A 36 35.85 22.05 25.38
CA LYS A 36 35.79 20.78 26.09
C LYS A 36 36.81 19.84 25.46
N VAL A 37 38.07 19.89 25.89
CA VAL A 37 39.08 18.90 25.58
C VAL A 37 38.88 17.76 26.57
N ALA A 38 38.68 16.55 26.04
CA ALA A 38 38.30 15.32 26.73
C ALA A 38 36.80 15.10 27.01
N THR A 39 35.95 15.25 25.98
CA THR A 39 34.92 14.22 25.79
C THR A 39 35.63 12.98 25.26
N LYS A 40 36.01 12.05 26.15
CA LYS A 40 36.27 10.67 25.71
C LYS A 40 35.03 10.27 24.92
N LYS A 41 35.14 10.08 23.60
CA LYS A 41 34.04 9.54 22.80
C LYS A 41 33.71 8.18 23.43
N LYS A 42 32.63 8.13 24.22
CA LYS A 42 31.96 6.88 24.60
C LYS A 42 31.32 6.37 23.31
N GLY A 43 32.13 5.74 22.49
CA GLY A 43 31.73 5.17 21.22
C GLY A 43 32.58 3.95 20.96
N ALA A 44 31.98 2.96 20.30
CA ALA A 44 32.71 1.84 19.76
C ALA A 44 33.93 2.33 18.94
N PRO A 45 35.07 1.62 18.98
CA PRO A 45 36.22 1.92 18.12
C PRO A 45 35.78 2.09 16.66
N ILE A 46 36.38 3.06 15.95
CA ILE A 46 36.19 3.21 14.51
C ILE A 46 36.63 1.90 13.86
N GLY A 47 35.69 1.19 13.21
CA GLY A 47 35.92 -0.15 12.65
C GLY A 47 35.38 -1.32 13.50
N ASN A 48 34.65 -1.07 14.59
CA ASN A 48 34.04 -2.14 15.38
C ASN A 48 32.98 -2.90 14.57
N LYS A 49 33.26 -4.16 14.24
CA LYS A 49 32.34 -5.08 13.56
C LYS A 49 31.25 -5.65 14.48
N ASN A 50 31.27 -5.39 15.79
CA ASN A 50 30.22 -5.84 16.72
C ASN A 50 28.88 -5.12 16.54
N ALA A 51 28.81 -4.06 15.71
CA ALA A 51 27.55 -3.46 15.25
C ALA A 51 27.01 -4.14 13.98
N THR A 52 27.86 -4.89 13.28
CA THR A 52 27.46 -5.75 12.17
C THR A 52 27.08 -7.07 12.80
N GLY A 53 25.79 -7.34 12.92
CA GLY A 53 25.35 -8.64 13.43
C GLY A 53 25.94 -9.81 12.63
N PRO A 54 25.91 -11.03 13.18
CA PRO A 54 26.33 -12.22 12.42
C PRO A 54 25.65 -12.26 11.04
N PRO A 55 26.28 -12.81 9.99
CA PRO A 55 25.62 -12.99 8.70
C PRO A 55 24.32 -13.79 8.90
N GLY A 56 23.18 -13.19 8.54
CA GLY A 56 21.84 -13.69 8.89
C GLY A 56 21.20 -13.02 10.12
N ASN A 57 21.81 -11.97 10.68
CA ASN A 57 21.21 -11.19 11.77
C ASN A 57 20.01 -10.38 11.25
N LYS A 58 18.83 -10.93 11.49
CA LYS A 58 17.53 -10.30 11.25
C LYS A 58 17.09 -9.33 12.35
N ASN A 59 17.95 -8.99 13.33
CA ASN A 59 17.53 -8.09 14.41
C ASN A 59 17.21 -6.64 13.95
N ALA A 60 17.58 -6.27 12.73
CA ALA A 60 17.15 -5.00 12.10
C ALA A 60 15.86 -5.13 11.27
N GLU A 61 15.40 -6.36 11.03
CA GLU A 61 14.06 -6.61 10.51
C GLU A 61 13.07 -6.24 11.61
N ARG A 62 12.40 -5.09 11.47
CA ARG A 62 11.27 -4.68 12.32
C ARG A 62 10.05 -5.57 12.05
N HIS A 63 10.22 -6.89 11.93
CA HIS A 63 9.22 -7.77 11.38
C HIS A 63 8.59 -8.59 12.51
N GLY A 64 7.29 -8.32 12.72
CA GLY A 64 6.47 -9.01 13.71
C GLY A 64 6.20 -10.47 13.36
N PHE A 65 5.22 -11.05 14.05
CA PHE A 65 4.79 -12.46 13.97
C PHE A 65 4.78 -13.10 12.56
N PHE A 66 4.48 -12.32 11.52
CA PHE A 66 4.34 -12.78 10.14
C PHE A 66 5.65 -12.97 9.37
N ALA A 67 6.77 -12.41 9.82
CA ALA A 67 8.09 -12.52 9.16
C ALA A 67 8.59 -13.97 9.01
N LYS A 68 8.12 -14.84 9.90
CA LYS A 68 8.52 -16.25 9.95
C LYS A 68 7.82 -17.10 8.87
N TRP A 69 6.69 -16.62 8.37
CA TRP A 69 5.78 -17.42 7.54
C TRP A 69 5.53 -16.81 6.17
N LEU A 70 5.75 -15.50 6.00
CA LEU A 70 5.52 -14.81 4.74
C LEU A 70 6.81 -14.61 3.95
N PRO A 71 6.77 -14.76 2.61
CA PRO A 71 7.85 -14.34 1.73
C PRO A 71 8.18 -12.84 1.89
N ALA A 72 9.41 -12.46 1.53
CA ALA A 72 9.88 -11.09 1.65
C ALA A 72 9.02 -10.09 0.86
N GLU A 73 8.61 -10.45 -0.36
CA GLU A 73 7.72 -9.63 -1.19
C GLU A 73 6.36 -9.38 -0.52
N THR A 74 5.76 -10.42 0.09
CA THR A 74 4.50 -10.30 0.81
C THR A 74 4.63 -9.42 2.06
N MET A 75 5.78 -9.45 2.73
CA MET A 75 6.08 -8.59 3.87
C MET A 75 6.21 -7.11 3.48
N GLU A 76 6.77 -6.81 2.31
CA GLU A 76 6.84 -5.44 1.79
C GLU A 76 5.43 -4.89 1.52
N ILE A 77 4.58 -5.69 0.86
CA ILE A 77 3.18 -5.34 0.60
C ILE A 77 2.43 -5.09 1.92
N MET A 78 2.60 -5.97 2.91
CA MET A 78 1.90 -5.87 4.19
C MET A 78 2.29 -4.60 4.97
N GLN A 79 3.56 -4.19 4.90
CA GLN A 79 4.01 -2.93 5.51
C GLN A 79 3.47 -1.69 4.78
N CYS A 80 3.34 -1.75 3.45
CA CYS A 80 2.70 -0.68 2.69
C CYS A 80 1.22 -0.54 3.09
N ILE A 81 0.51 -1.66 3.25
CA ILE A 81 -0.89 -1.67 3.69
C ILE A 81 -1.04 -1.09 5.10
N GLU A 82 -0.20 -1.52 6.06
CA GLU A 82 -0.27 -1.05 7.46
C GLU A 82 -0.07 0.46 7.60
N ARG A 83 0.70 1.07 6.71
CA ARG A 83 0.98 2.52 6.72
C ARG A 83 -0.02 3.35 5.92
N SER A 84 -0.88 2.71 5.14
CA SER A 84 -1.80 3.40 4.24
C SER A 84 -3.14 3.69 4.92
N ASN A 85 -3.82 4.75 4.49
CA ASN A 85 -5.16 5.06 4.97
C ASN A 85 -6.15 4.01 4.42
N PRO A 86 -7.07 3.46 5.24
CA PRO A 86 -8.09 2.53 4.78
C PRO A 86 -8.91 3.02 3.58
N ILE A 87 -9.18 4.33 3.49
CA ILE A 87 -9.91 4.93 2.37
C ILE A 87 -9.09 4.86 1.08
N ASP A 88 -7.81 5.20 1.15
CA ASP A 88 -6.91 5.15 -0.02
C ASP A 88 -6.67 3.72 -0.47
N LEU A 89 -6.56 2.77 0.45
CA LEU A 89 -6.48 1.34 0.12
C LEU A 89 -7.73 0.85 -0.61
N LEU A 90 -8.92 1.28 -0.19
CA LEU A 90 -10.17 0.94 -0.88
C LEU A 90 -10.18 1.53 -2.31
N TRP A 91 -9.70 2.77 -2.46
CA TRP A 91 -9.57 3.40 -3.77
C TRP A 91 -8.60 2.64 -4.69
N ASP A 92 -7.43 2.25 -4.19
CA ASP A 92 -6.45 1.47 -4.95
C ASP A 92 -7.05 0.12 -5.41
N ASN A 93 -7.82 -0.54 -4.55
CA ASN A 93 -8.53 -1.77 -4.92
C ASN A 93 -9.60 -1.53 -6.00
N ILE A 94 -10.35 -0.43 -5.93
CA ILE A 94 -11.31 -0.04 -6.98
C ILE A 94 -10.58 0.14 -8.31
N GLN A 95 -9.46 0.86 -8.32
CA GLN A 95 -8.66 1.07 -9.54
C GLN A 95 -8.11 -0.24 -10.09
N LEU A 96 -7.60 -1.11 -9.23
CA LEU A 96 -7.08 -2.41 -9.63
C LEU A 96 -8.17 -3.28 -10.25
N GLN A 97 -9.35 -3.34 -9.63
CA GLN A 97 -10.48 -4.11 -10.12
C GLN A 97 -11.00 -3.56 -11.46
N TYR A 98 -11.12 -2.24 -11.58
CA TYR A 98 -11.50 -1.56 -12.82
C TYR A 98 -10.50 -1.86 -13.96
N ALA A 99 -9.20 -1.76 -13.68
CA ALA A 99 -8.16 -2.09 -14.65
C ALA A 99 -8.19 -3.58 -15.06
N ALA A 100 -8.45 -4.48 -14.11
CA ALA A 100 -8.60 -5.91 -14.38
C ALA A 100 -9.80 -6.20 -15.29
N ILE A 101 -10.93 -5.51 -15.10
CA ILE A 101 -12.12 -5.64 -15.95
C ILE A 101 -11.82 -5.19 -17.38
N ILE A 102 -11.21 -4.01 -17.57
CA ILE A 102 -10.84 -3.50 -18.90
C ILE A 102 -9.83 -4.44 -19.58
N ARG A 103 -8.82 -4.89 -18.84
CA ARG A 103 -7.83 -5.85 -19.37
C ARG A 103 -8.50 -7.17 -19.74
N GLY A 104 -9.42 -7.66 -18.91
CA GLY A 104 -10.21 -8.85 -19.17
C GLY A 104 -11.04 -8.72 -20.45
N GLN A 105 -11.74 -7.61 -20.64
CA GLN A 105 -12.49 -7.33 -21.87
C GLN A 105 -11.63 -7.41 -23.13
N ARG A 106 -10.36 -6.95 -23.08
CA ARG A 106 -9.42 -7.06 -24.21
C ARG A 106 -8.91 -8.49 -24.46
N LEU A 107 -8.71 -9.27 -23.40
CA LEU A 107 -8.14 -10.62 -23.50
C LEU A 107 -9.18 -11.68 -23.89
N TRP A 108 -10.42 -11.51 -23.45
CA TRP A 108 -11.50 -12.49 -23.63
C TRP A 108 -12.28 -12.34 -24.94
N TYR A 109 -11.81 -11.52 -25.88
CA TYR A 109 -12.49 -11.25 -27.14
C TYR A 109 -12.72 -12.54 -27.96
N VAL A 110 -13.98 -12.99 -28.03
CA VAL A 110 -14.45 -14.06 -28.90
C VAL A 110 -14.68 -13.47 -30.28
N LYS A 111 -13.96 -13.95 -31.31
CA LYS A 111 -14.01 -13.33 -32.65
C LYS A 111 -15.31 -13.62 -33.39
N ASN A 112 -15.82 -14.85 -33.27
CA ASN A 112 -17.00 -15.35 -33.96
C ASN A 112 -17.50 -16.65 -33.31
N GLN A 113 -18.64 -17.16 -33.77
CA GLN A 113 -19.29 -18.37 -33.23
C GLN A 113 -18.45 -19.65 -33.43
N GLU A 114 -17.46 -19.61 -34.31
CA GLU A 114 -16.50 -20.70 -34.59
C GLU A 114 -15.19 -20.59 -33.79
N ASP A 115 -15.07 -19.63 -32.86
CA ASP A 115 -13.88 -19.44 -32.03
C ASP A 115 -13.76 -20.57 -30.99
N VAL A 116 -13.31 -21.73 -31.45
CA VAL A 116 -13.05 -22.93 -30.67
C VAL A 116 -11.58 -22.95 -30.28
N THR A 117 -11.30 -23.11 -28.98
CA THR A 117 -9.92 -23.37 -28.51
C THR A 117 -9.80 -24.83 -28.17
N THR A 118 -8.83 -25.49 -28.81
CA THR A 118 -8.52 -26.90 -28.57
C THR A 118 -7.13 -27.00 -27.97
N THR A 119 -7.04 -27.50 -26.74
CA THR A 119 -5.78 -27.64 -26.00
C THR A 119 -5.55 -29.11 -25.70
N LYS A 120 -4.36 -29.63 -26.03
CA LYS A 120 -3.96 -31.00 -25.68
C LYS A 120 -3.66 -31.04 -24.18
N ILE A 121 -4.44 -31.80 -23.42
CA ILE A 121 -4.30 -31.90 -21.96
C ILE A 121 -3.45 -33.10 -21.56
N ALA A 122 -3.46 -34.17 -22.35
CA ALA A 122 -2.67 -35.35 -22.04
C ALA A 122 -2.21 -36.07 -23.31
N GLU A 123 -0.98 -36.54 -23.27
CA GLU A 123 -0.39 -37.45 -24.24
C GLU A 123 0.19 -38.62 -23.47
N SER A 124 -0.31 -39.83 -23.72
CA SER A 124 0.29 -41.04 -23.18
C SER A 124 0.72 -41.91 -24.35
N ASP A 125 2.03 -42.16 -24.45
CA ASP A 125 2.59 -43.06 -25.44
C ASP A 125 2.82 -44.43 -24.79
N SER A 126 2.33 -45.49 -25.43
CA SER A 126 2.48 -46.86 -24.96
C SER A 126 2.83 -47.77 -26.11
N GLN A 127 3.55 -48.87 -25.80
CA GLN A 127 4.03 -49.84 -26.79
C GLN A 127 2.91 -50.52 -27.61
N PHE A 128 1.65 -50.40 -27.17
CA PHE A 128 0.45 -50.96 -27.82
C PHE A 128 -0.51 -49.89 -28.39
N GLY A 129 -0.12 -48.61 -28.37
CA GLY A 129 -0.91 -47.50 -28.91
C GLY A 129 -0.90 -46.29 -27.97
N GLY A 130 -0.79 -45.09 -28.56
CA GLY A 130 -0.88 -43.82 -27.85
C GLY A 130 -2.34 -43.37 -27.67
N SER A 131 -2.60 -42.63 -26.60
CA SER A 131 -3.87 -41.95 -26.36
C SER A 131 -3.63 -40.46 -26.20
N GLU A 132 -4.39 -39.65 -26.92
CA GLU A 132 -4.39 -38.20 -26.81
C GLU A 132 -5.72 -37.73 -26.22
N LYS A 133 -5.65 -36.85 -25.22
CA LYS A 133 -6.84 -36.19 -24.65
C LYS A 133 -6.79 -34.71 -24.96
N TRP A 134 -7.84 -34.23 -25.61
CA TRP A 134 -8.03 -32.84 -25.99
C TRP A 134 -9.16 -32.23 -25.15
N GLU A 135 -8.96 -31.01 -24.66
CA GLU A 135 -10.04 -30.16 -24.16
C GLU A 135 -10.44 -29.18 -25.24
N VAL A 136 -11.73 -29.12 -25.48
CA VAL A 136 -12.33 -28.26 -26.49
C VAL A 136 -13.23 -27.28 -25.75
N GLN A 137 -12.86 -26.00 -25.77
CA GLN A 137 -13.70 -24.92 -25.26
C GLN A 137 -14.43 -24.28 -26.43
N GLN A 138 -15.76 -24.39 -26.41
CA GLN A 138 -16.65 -23.82 -27.42
C GLN A 138 -16.77 -22.30 -27.24
N ALA A 139 -17.06 -21.58 -28.33
CA ALA A 139 -17.20 -20.12 -28.32
C ALA A 139 -18.28 -19.64 -27.32
N TRP A 140 -19.43 -20.32 -27.28
CA TRP A 140 -20.54 -19.98 -26.40
C TRP A 140 -20.23 -20.25 -24.91
N ASP A 141 -19.49 -21.32 -24.59
CA ASP A 141 -19.02 -21.63 -23.23
C ASP A 141 -18.06 -20.55 -22.71
N LYS A 142 -17.11 -20.12 -23.56
CA LYS A 142 -16.18 -19.03 -23.24
C LYS A 142 -16.92 -17.71 -23.01
N HIS A 143 -17.87 -17.40 -23.88
CA HIS A 143 -18.67 -16.18 -23.78
C HIS A 143 -19.53 -16.16 -22.51
N SER A 144 -20.23 -17.25 -22.21
CA SER A 144 -21.01 -17.41 -20.98
C SER A 144 -20.13 -17.28 -19.72
N SER A 145 -18.98 -17.98 -19.70
CA SER A 145 -18.01 -17.89 -18.61
C SER A 145 -17.49 -16.47 -18.42
N PHE A 146 -17.23 -15.75 -19.52
CA PHE A 146 -16.81 -14.35 -19.49
C PHE A 146 -17.90 -13.43 -18.93
N ILE A 147 -19.15 -13.51 -19.41
CA ILE A 147 -20.25 -12.69 -18.90
C ILE A 147 -20.46 -12.94 -17.41
N GLN A 148 -20.43 -14.20 -16.97
CA GLN A 148 -20.57 -14.54 -15.55
C GLN A 148 -19.42 -13.97 -14.71
N ALA A 149 -18.18 -14.09 -15.18
CA ALA A 149 -17.03 -13.54 -14.49
C ALA A 149 -17.08 -12.00 -14.44
N GLN A 150 -17.46 -11.36 -15.55
CA GLN A 150 -17.61 -9.91 -15.65
C GLN A 150 -18.72 -9.39 -14.76
N SER A 151 -19.91 -10.01 -14.75
CA SER A 151 -21.03 -9.63 -13.88
C SER A 151 -20.64 -9.68 -12.40
N ARG A 152 -19.92 -10.73 -11.98
CA ARG A 152 -19.39 -10.83 -10.60
C ARG A 152 -18.39 -9.71 -10.30
N ALA A 153 -17.46 -9.46 -11.21
CA ALA A 153 -16.46 -8.40 -11.08
C ALA A 153 -17.08 -6.98 -11.04
N MET A 154 -18.14 -6.74 -11.81
CA MET A 154 -18.88 -5.48 -11.78
C MET A 154 -19.63 -5.30 -10.47
N LYS A 155 -20.28 -6.35 -9.97
CA LYS A 155 -20.99 -6.30 -8.68
C LYS A 155 -20.05 -6.02 -7.51
N THR A 156 -18.84 -6.59 -7.51
CA THR A 156 -17.84 -6.27 -6.48
C THR A 156 -17.36 -4.83 -6.61
N LEU A 157 -17.10 -4.34 -7.84
CA LEU A 157 -16.73 -2.97 -8.11
C LEU A 157 -17.80 -1.97 -7.62
N GLU A 158 -19.07 -2.21 -7.93
CA GLU A 158 -20.19 -1.38 -7.48
C GLU A 158 -20.27 -1.32 -5.95
N SER A 159 -20.12 -2.47 -5.29
CA SER A 159 -20.09 -2.54 -3.82
C SER A 159 -18.93 -1.74 -3.23
N MET A 160 -17.73 -1.84 -3.81
CA MET A 160 -16.56 -1.07 -3.34
C MET A 160 -16.76 0.43 -3.55
N ILE A 161 -17.29 0.84 -4.71
CA ILE A 161 -17.63 2.25 -5.00
C ILE A 161 -18.62 2.78 -3.97
N LYS A 162 -19.67 2.00 -3.63
CA LYS A 162 -20.66 2.39 -2.63
C LYS A 162 -20.06 2.55 -1.23
N GLN A 163 -19.18 1.63 -0.82
CA GLN A 163 -18.48 1.72 0.46
C GLN A 163 -17.56 2.95 0.50
N TYR A 164 -16.86 3.21 -0.60
CA TYR A 164 -15.99 4.37 -0.72
C TYR A 164 -16.80 5.67 -0.66
N ASP A 165 -17.92 5.75 -1.39
CA ASP A 165 -18.86 6.89 -1.37
C ASP A 165 -19.37 7.17 0.05
N GLU A 166 -19.79 6.14 0.77
CA GLU A 166 -20.27 6.27 2.17
C GLU A 166 -19.17 6.78 3.12
N LEU A 167 -17.94 6.28 3.00
CA LEU A 167 -16.81 6.76 3.80
C LEU A 167 -16.44 8.22 3.47
N THR A 168 -16.66 8.63 2.21
CA THR A 168 -16.43 9.99 1.72
C THR A 168 -17.58 10.98 1.96
N ARG A 169 -18.68 10.55 2.61
CA ARG A 169 -19.79 11.45 3.01
C ARG A 169 -19.56 12.18 4.31
N SER A 170 -18.52 11.83 5.08
CA SER A 170 -18.18 12.52 6.34
C SER A 170 -17.62 13.93 6.09
N GLU A 171 -17.84 14.86 7.03
CA GLU A 171 -17.52 16.29 6.89
C GLU A 171 -16.02 16.63 6.69
N LEU A 172 -15.12 15.65 6.79
CA LEU A 172 -13.66 15.81 6.67
C LEU A 172 -13.10 15.51 5.27
N VAL A 173 -13.96 15.33 4.28
CA VAL A 173 -13.57 14.84 2.95
C VAL A 173 -13.22 15.99 2.01
N THR A 174 -12.00 15.94 1.48
CA THR A 174 -11.48 16.85 0.45
C THR A 174 -12.33 16.77 -0.82
N GLU A 175 -12.63 17.92 -1.45
CA GLU A 175 -13.41 17.99 -2.71
C GLU A 175 -12.86 17.07 -3.82
N GLU A 176 -11.54 16.86 -3.83
CA GLU A 176 -10.86 15.94 -4.75
C GLU A 176 -11.35 14.49 -4.65
N GLN A 177 -11.71 14.01 -3.46
CA GLN A 177 -12.17 12.62 -3.28
C GLN A 177 -13.58 12.41 -3.85
N ARG A 178 -14.46 13.42 -3.75
CA ARG A 178 -15.78 13.38 -4.41
C ARG A 178 -15.66 13.39 -5.92
N ALA A 179 -14.85 14.28 -6.47
CA ALA A 179 -14.67 14.39 -7.93
C ALA A 179 -14.12 13.09 -8.56
N ARG A 180 -13.27 12.35 -7.82
CA ARG A 180 -12.77 11.03 -8.26
C ARG A 180 -13.88 9.99 -8.38
N ILE A 181 -14.83 9.96 -7.45
CA ILE A 181 -15.97 9.04 -7.49
C ILE A 181 -16.87 9.35 -8.67
N ASP A 182 -17.21 10.62 -8.87
CA ASP A 182 -18.14 11.00 -9.94
C ASP A 182 -17.57 10.66 -11.32
N LYS A 183 -16.28 10.89 -11.52
CA LYS A 183 -15.57 10.45 -12.73
C LYS A 183 -15.62 8.93 -12.89
N LEU A 184 -15.34 8.18 -11.82
CA LEU A 184 -15.32 6.73 -11.88
C LEU A 184 -16.72 6.15 -12.14
N LYS A 185 -17.77 6.70 -11.52
CA LYS A 185 -19.16 6.35 -11.80
C LYS A 185 -19.50 6.58 -13.28
N ALA A 186 -19.09 7.73 -13.84
CA ALA A 186 -19.28 8.01 -15.27
C ALA A 186 -18.50 7.05 -16.17
N ASP A 187 -17.26 6.70 -15.82
CA ASP A 187 -16.45 5.77 -16.61
C ASP A 187 -16.96 4.32 -16.52
N VAL A 188 -17.53 3.90 -15.38
CA VAL A 188 -18.21 2.60 -15.24
C VAL A 188 -19.51 2.57 -16.05
N ALA A 189 -20.30 3.64 -16.03
CA ALA A 189 -21.52 3.75 -16.84
C ALA A 189 -21.22 3.62 -18.35
N LYS A 190 -20.11 4.19 -18.83
CA LYS A 190 -19.65 4.01 -20.21
C LYS A 190 -19.31 2.55 -20.54
N ILE A 191 -18.71 1.82 -19.60
CA ILE A 191 -18.37 0.40 -19.80
C ILE A 191 -19.64 -0.46 -19.84
N ASN A 192 -20.64 -0.13 -19.02
CA ASN A 192 -21.92 -0.83 -19.00
C ASN A 192 -22.82 -0.49 -20.21
N GLY A 193 -22.46 0.49 -21.03
CA GLY A 193 -23.20 0.86 -22.24
C GLY A 193 -24.37 1.82 -22.00
N GLU A 194 -24.55 2.36 -20.80
CA GLU A 194 -25.67 3.26 -20.45
C GLU A 194 -25.60 4.65 -21.13
N GLY A 195 -24.54 4.92 -21.89
CA GLY A 195 -24.33 6.18 -22.63
C GLY A 195 -24.16 6.03 -24.14
N LYS A 196 -24.38 4.84 -24.69
CA LYS A 196 -24.55 4.66 -26.14
C LYS A 196 -26.03 4.52 -26.40
N GLU A 197 -26.57 5.33 -27.32
CA GLU A 197 -27.84 5.02 -27.97
C GLU A 197 -27.79 3.52 -28.31
N VAL A 198 -28.85 2.81 -27.92
CA VAL A 198 -29.04 1.40 -28.29
C VAL A 198 -28.96 1.35 -29.81
N GLU A 199 -27.80 0.99 -30.36
CA GLU A 199 -27.74 0.52 -31.74
C GLU A 199 -28.67 -0.69 -31.75
N ASP A 200 -29.75 -0.55 -32.50
CA ASP A 200 -30.83 -1.50 -32.61
C ASP A 200 -30.24 -2.86 -33.02
N LEU A 201 -30.04 -3.74 -32.04
CA LEU A 201 -29.46 -5.08 -32.21
C LEU A 201 -30.45 -6.05 -32.89
N THR A 202 -31.61 -5.58 -33.34
CA THR A 202 -32.58 -6.37 -34.10
C THR A 202 -31.98 -6.96 -35.37
N GLU A 203 -30.98 -6.31 -35.99
CA GLU A 203 -30.22 -6.90 -37.12
C GLU A 203 -29.29 -8.04 -36.70
N THR A 204 -28.85 -8.10 -35.44
CA THR A 204 -27.97 -9.18 -34.94
C THR A 204 -28.74 -10.39 -34.42
N ASP A 205 -29.94 -10.19 -33.87
CA ASP A 205 -30.80 -11.29 -33.43
C ASP A 205 -31.36 -12.10 -34.61
N ASP A 206 -31.69 -11.42 -35.74
CA ASP A 206 -32.11 -12.08 -36.99
C ASP A 206 -30.99 -12.96 -37.60
N VAL A 207 -29.72 -12.63 -37.34
CA VAL A 207 -28.55 -13.39 -37.80
C VAL A 207 -28.22 -14.55 -36.86
N ILE A 208 -28.52 -14.43 -35.56
CA ILE A 208 -28.24 -15.46 -34.56
C ILE A 208 -29.32 -16.54 -34.51
N TYR A 209 -30.60 -16.17 -34.60
CA TYR A 209 -31.72 -17.12 -34.44
C TYR A 209 -32.36 -17.57 -35.74
N GLY A 210 -32.09 -16.87 -36.85
CA GLY A 210 -32.76 -17.11 -38.13
C GLY A 210 -34.23 -16.68 -38.08
N LYS A 211 -34.72 -16.08 -39.17
CA LYS A 211 -36.15 -15.76 -39.31
C LYS A 211 -36.97 -17.05 -39.31
N GLU A 212 -37.98 -17.11 -38.44
CA GLU A 212 -39.09 -18.08 -38.56
C GLU A 212 -39.81 -17.95 -39.91
#